data_AF-A0A917KZV3-F1
#
_entry.id   AF-A0A917KZV3-F1
#
_cell.length_a   1.000
_cell.length_b   1.000
_cell.length_c   1.000
_cell.angle_alpha   90.00
_cell.angle_beta   90.00
_cell.angle_gamma   90.00
#
_symmetry.space_group_name_H-M   'P 1'
#
loop_
_entity.id
_entity.type
_entity.pdbx_description
1 polymer ?
#
loop_
_entity_poly.entity_id
_entity_poly.type
_entity_poly.pdbx_seq_one_letter_code
_entity_poly.pdbx_strand_id
1 'polypeptide(L)'
;MRREPLRYEPTLWGMVFPLGMYMTGTLQLSRALDLAFLAAVPAVFIHLTLLAWGLTFLGLLGRNGATLLLLLLLLRTNRRA
;
A
#
# COMPACT_ATOMS: atom_id res chain seq x y z
N MET A 1 -13.54 23.19 -0.50
CA MET A 1 -12.92 21.95 0.04
C MET A 1 -13.68 20.77 -0.52
N ARG A 2 -13.20 20.20 -1.63
CA ARG A 2 -13.84 19.04 -2.27
C ARG A 2 -13.43 17.81 -1.47
N ARG A 3 -14.39 17.13 -0.84
CA ARG A 3 -14.17 15.84 -0.20
C ARG A 3 -14.10 14.82 -1.33
N GLU A 4 -12.90 14.67 -1.91
CA GLU A 4 -12.64 13.58 -2.83
C GLU A 4 -12.99 12.28 -2.09
N PRO A 5 -13.92 11.45 -2.63
CA PRO A 5 -14.29 10.21 -1.97
C PRO A 5 -13.02 9.39 -1.80
N LEU A 6 -12.79 8.86 -0.59
CA LEU A 6 -11.67 7.96 -0.27
C LEU A 6 -11.77 6.71 -1.13
N ARG A 7 -11.30 6.82 -2.37
CA ARG A 7 -11.32 5.77 -3.37
C ARG A 7 -9.91 5.26 -3.47
N TYR A 8 -9.79 3.95 -3.60
CA TYR A 8 -8.49 3.34 -3.79
C TYR A 8 -7.92 3.78 -5.16
N GLU A 9 -7.05 4.78 -5.15
CA GLU A 9 -6.27 5.17 -6.32
C GLU A 9 -5.01 4.30 -6.43
N PRO A 10 -4.70 3.73 -7.61
CA PRO A 10 -3.41 3.08 -7.86
C PRO A 10 -2.22 4.00 -7.55
N THR A 11 -2.42 5.32 -7.59
CA THR A 11 -1.47 6.37 -7.20
C THR A 11 -0.98 6.23 -5.76
N LEU A 12 -1.75 5.59 -4.86
CA LEU A 12 -1.30 5.30 -3.51
C LEU A 12 -0.06 4.38 -3.50
N TRP A 13 0.06 3.42 -4.43
CA TRP A 13 1.29 2.62 -4.58
C TRP A 13 2.51 3.48 -4.89
N GLY A 14 2.33 4.57 -5.64
CA GLY A 14 3.39 5.53 -5.94
C GLY A 14 3.92 6.25 -4.69
N MET A 15 3.16 6.31 -3.61
CA MET A 15 3.60 6.88 -2.33
C MET A 15 4.24 5.82 -1.43
N VAL A 16 3.69 4.60 -1.38
CA VAL A 16 4.22 3.58 -0.45
C VAL A 16 5.49 2.90 -0.96
N PHE A 17 5.67 2.80 -2.28
CA PHE A 17 6.88 2.25 -2.88
C PHE A 17 8.17 3.00 -2.46
N PRO A 18 8.28 4.34 -2.64
CA PRO A 18 9.45 5.07 -2.19
C PRO A 18 9.61 5.08 -0.67
N LEU A 19 8.52 4.91 0.11
CA LEU A 19 8.59 4.81 1.57
C LEU A 19 9.46 3.63 2.03
N GLY A 20 9.27 2.47 1.39
CA GLY A 20 10.11 1.30 1.64
C GLY A 20 11.53 1.46 1.11
N MET A 21 11.69 2.10 -0.05
CA MET A 21 13.01 2.38 -0.61
C MET A 21 13.84 3.33 0.27
N TYR A 22 13.23 4.35 0.85
CA TYR A 22 13.94 5.26 1.75
C TYR A 22 14.39 4.55 3.02
N MET A 23 13.54 3.70 3.60
CA MET A 23 13.91 2.89 4.76
C MET A 23 15.12 1.98 4.45
N THR A 24 15.11 1.26 3.33
CA THR A 24 16.25 0.41 2.94
C THR A 24 17.48 1.23 2.59
N GLY A 25 17.31 2.39 1.94
CA GLY A 25 18.38 3.35 1.68
C GLY A 25 19.05 3.86 2.96
N THR A 26 18.27 4.24 3.97
CA THR A 26 18.78 4.65 5.29
C THR A 26 19.52 3.53 5.99
N LEU A 27 19.05 2.29 5.89
CA LEU A 27 19.74 1.13 6.44
C LEU A 27 21.09 0.89 5.74
N GLN A 28 21.11 0.95 4.40
CA GLN A 28 22.34 0.78 3.64
C GLN A 28 23.33 1.93 3.89
N LEU A 29 22.84 3.16 4.04
CA LEU A 29 23.65 4.31 4.42
C LEU A 29 24.25 4.15 5.82
N SER A 30 23.44 3.70 6.80
CA SER A 30 23.90 3.40 8.16
C SER A 30 25.04 2.39 8.15
N ARG A 31 24.91 1.32 7.34
CA ARG A 31 25.97 0.31 7.17
C ARG A 31 27.21 0.84 6.46
N ALA A 32 27.02 1.64 5.42
CA ALA A 32 28.13 2.20 4.63
C ALA A 32 28.97 3.21 5.42
N LEU A 33 28.34 3.97 6.33
CA LEU A 33 29.00 4.98 7.16
C LEU A 33 29.35 4.48 8.57
N ASP A 34 29.07 3.21 8.87
CA ASP A 34 29.21 2.58 10.19
C ASP A 34 28.51 3.36 11.33
N LEU A 35 27.38 4.00 10.99
CA LEU A 35 26.60 4.82 11.90
C LEU A 35 25.53 3.96 12.57
N ALA A 36 25.91 3.26 13.64
CA ALA A 36 25.02 2.37 14.39
C ALA A 36 23.75 3.08 14.91
N PHE A 37 23.82 4.38 15.22
CA PHE A 37 22.65 5.15 15.67
C PHE A 37 21.59 5.31 14.56
N LEU A 38 22.02 5.39 13.30
CA LEU A 38 21.10 5.50 12.16
C LEU A 38 20.37 4.19 11.89
N ALA A 39 20.83 3.04 12.40
CA ALA A 39 20.16 1.76 12.24
C ALA A 39 18.87 1.65 13.08
N ALA A 40 18.71 2.47 14.12
CA ALA A 40 17.49 2.53 14.92
C ALA A 40 16.31 3.14 14.14
N VAL A 41 16.57 4.07 13.21
CA VAL A 41 15.55 4.71 12.37
C VAL A 41 14.83 3.71 11.45
N PRO A 42 15.52 2.92 10.59
CA PRO A 42 14.88 1.93 9.73
C PRO A 42 14.20 0.81 10.52
N ALA A 43 14.67 0.50 11.75
CA ALA A 43 14.03 -0.49 12.62
C ALA A 43 12.61 -0.08 13.05
N VAL A 44 12.32 1.22 13.18
CA VAL A 44 10.95 1.71 13.42
C VAL A 44 10.21 1.90 12.10
N PHE A 45 10.90 2.43 11.08
CA PHE A 45 10.32 2.75 9.78
C PHE A 45 9.77 1.53 9.04
N ILE A 46 10.37 0.35 9.21
CA ILE A 46 9.86 -0.91 8.62
C ILE A 46 8.42 -1.19 9.02
N HIS A 47 8.02 -0.90 10.27
CA HIS A 47 6.64 -1.08 10.71
C HIS A 47 5.69 -0.12 9.99
N LEU A 48 6.10 1.14 9.79
CA LEU A 48 5.33 2.12 9.03
C LEU A 48 5.19 1.72 7.56
N THR A 49 6.28 1.26 6.93
CA THR A 49 6.27 0.76 5.56
C THR A 49 5.33 -0.44 5.41
N LEU A 50 5.42 -1.41 6.32
CA LEU A 50 4.57 -2.61 6.30
C LEU A 50 3.09 -2.27 6.52
N LEU A 51 2.78 -1.37 7.45
CA LEU A 51 1.41 -0.91 7.67
C LEU A 51 0.86 -0.20 6.43
N ALA A 52 1.64 0.70 5.83
CA ALA A 52 1.24 1.40 4.63
C ALA A 52 1.02 0.44 3.45
N TRP A 53 1.90 -0.54 3.25
CA TRP A 53 1.73 -1.59 2.24
C TRP A 53 0.50 -2.46 2.52
N GLY A 54 0.28 -2.84 3.77
CA GLY A 54 -0.89 -3.62 4.17
C GLY A 54 -2.19 -2.87 3.86
N LEU A 55 -2.27 -1.59 4.21
CA LEU A 55 -3.45 -0.77 3.96
C LEU A 55 -3.72 -0.56 2.46
N THR A 56 -2.68 -0.29 1.65
CA THR A 56 -2.88 -0.19 0.20
C THR A 56 -3.24 -1.53 -0.42
N PHE A 57 -2.62 -2.62 0.02
CA PHE A 57 -2.96 -3.96 -0.47
C PHE A 57 -4.41 -4.34 -0.13
N LEU A 58 -4.87 -4.05 1.09
CA LEU A 58 -6.27 -4.26 1.50
C LEU A 58 -7.23 -3.40 0.66
N GLY A 59 -6.88 -2.15 0.38
CA GLY A 59 -7.65 -1.28 -0.52
C GLY A 59 -7.76 -1.84 -1.94
N LEU A 60 -6.67 -2.43 -2.46
CA LEU A 60 -6.65 -3.10 -3.75
C LEU A 60 -7.57 -4.33 -3.76
N LEU A 61 -7.50 -5.18 -2.72
CA LEU A 61 -8.36 -6.34 -2.58
C LEU A 61 -9.84 -5.96 -2.48
N GLY A 62 -10.17 -4.94 -1.67
CA GLY A 62 -11.54 -4.45 -1.53
C GLY A 62 -12.14 -3.94 -2.83
N ARG A 63 -11.37 -3.18 -3.62
CA ARG A 63 -11.80 -2.69 -4.94
C ARG A 63 -12.03 -3.82 -5.94
N ASN A 64 -11.11 -4.77 -6.03
CA ASN A 64 -11.24 -5.91 -6.94
C ASN A 64 -12.39 -6.84 -6.54
N GLY A 65 -12.53 -7.15 -5.25
CA GLY A 65 -13.62 -7.99 -4.73
C GLY A 65 -15.00 -7.39 -4.95
N ALA A 66 -15.17 -6.08 -4.71
CA ALA A 66 -16.42 -5.38 -4.98
C ALA A 66 -16.81 -5.41 -6.47
N THR A 67 -15.82 -5.24 -7.35
CA THR A 67 -16.01 -5.26 -8.80
C THR A 67 -16.38 -6.67 -9.29
N LEU A 68 -15.68 -7.69 -8.78
CA LEU A 68 -15.97 -9.09 -9.09
C LEU A 68 -17.36 -9.51 -8.60
N LEU A 69 -17.73 -9.11 -7.38
CA LEU A 69 -19.04 -9.41 -6.80
C LEU A 69 -20.16 -8.79 -7.65
N LEU A 70 -20.00 -7.53 -8.07
CA LEU A 70 -20.93 -6.86 -8.97
C LEU A 70 -21.04 -7.59 -10.32
N LEU A 71 -19.91 -7.99 -10.90
CA LEU A 71 -19.87 -8.78 -12.14
C LEU A 71 -20.55 -10.14 -11.99
N LEU A 72 -20.29 -10.86 -10.89
CA LEU A 72 -20.93 -12.14 -10.59
C LEU A 72 -22.44 -11.98 -10.37
N LEU A 73 -22.89 -10.90 -9.72
CA LEU A 73 -24.31 -10.59 -9.56
C LEU A 73 -24.97 -10.25 -10.90
N LEU A 74 -24.31 -9.48 -11.77
CA LEU A 74 -24.80 -9.17 -13.12
C LEU A 74 -24.89 -10.42 -13.99
N LEU A 75 -23.87 -11.28 -13.98
CA LEU A 75 -23.88 -12.57 -14.68
C LEU A 75 -24.95 -13.52 -14.13
N ARG A 76 -25.17 -13.51 -12.80
CA ARG A 76 -26.23 -14.29 -12.15
C ARG A 76 -27.62 -13.81 -12.53
N THR A 77 -27.84 -12.51 -12.69
CA THR A 77 -29.12 -11.94 -13.13
C THR A 77 -29.35 -12.17 -14.63
N ASN A 78 -28.32 -12.01 -15.47
CA ASN A 78 -28.42 -12.22 -16.92
C ASN A 78 -28.67 -13.68 -17.33
N ARG A 79 -28.26 -14.66 -16.51
CA ARG A 79 -28.57 -16.08 -16.75
C ARG A 79 -29.99 -16.50 -16.32
N ARG A 80 -30.79 -15.61 -15.72
CA ARG A 80 -32.17 -15.90 -15.28
C ARG A 80 -33.26 -15.25 -16.15
N ALA A 81 -32.89 -14.52 -17.19
CA ALA A 81 -33.79 -14.01 -18.22
C ALA A 81 -33.70 -14.91 -19.47
#